data_AF-A0A414HSS5-F1
#
_entry.id   AF-A0A414HSS5-F1
#
_cell.length_a   1.000
_cell.length_b   1.000
_cell.length_c   1.000
_cell.angle_alpha   90.00
_cell.angle_beta   90.00
_cell.angle_gamma   90.00
#
_symmetry.space_group_name_H-M   'P 1'
#
loop_
_entity.id
_entity.type
_entity.pdbx_description
1 polymer ?
#
loop_
_entity_poly.entity_id
_entity_poly.type
_entity_poly.pdbx_seq_one_letter_code
_entity_poly.pdbx_strand_id
1 'polypeptide(L)'
;MRAAEKLKAKVKATGEVIDVEPSGTMLVSCGSFITKDGRKIPGTALEFEKAIDWEQRRYEIAKELMKGFSANSHNQCVDASSETLAQWSISGADALIAKLKKGVEE
;
A
#
# COMPACT_ATOMS: atom_id res chain seq x y z
N MET A 1 7.78 -43.74 17.81
CA MET A 1 7.20 -42.41 17.56
C MET A 1 7.99 -41.76 16.43
N ARG A 2 7.35 -41.26 15.38
CA ARG A 2 8.05 -40.40 14.40
C ARG A 2 8.41 -39.09 15.10
N ALA A 3 9.64 -38.62 14.92
CA ALA A 3 10.03 -37.29 15.38
C ALA A 3 9.06 -36.27 14.76
N ALA A 4 8.49 -35.39 15.59
CA ALA A 4 7.68 -34.28 15.08
C ALA A 4 8.58 -33.42 14.19
N GLU A 5 8.16 -33.21 12.95
CA GLU A 5 8.89 -32.38 12.01
C GLU A 5 8.83 -30.94 12.53
N LYS A 6 9.97 -30.40 12.95
CA LYS A 6 10.08 -29.02 13.44
C LYS A 6 10.03 -28.08 12.26
N LEU A 7 8.95 -27.32 12.16
CA LEU A 7 8.74 -26.32 11.12
C LEU A 7 9.23 -24.97 11.65
N LYS A 8 9.68 -24.09 10.76
CA LYS A 8 9.95 -22.68 11.09
C LYS A 8 8.84 -21.80 10.55
N ALA A 9 8.32 -20.90 11.38
CA ALA A 9 7.26 -19.97 11.00
C ALA A 9 7.58 -18.55 11.47
N LYS A 10 6.99 -17.54 10.82
CA LYS A 10 7.12 -16.13 11.20
C LYS A 10 5.84 -15.64 11.87
N VAL A 11 5.95 -15.07 13.06
CA VAL A 11 4.82 -14.41 13.74
C VAL A 11 4.46 -13.15 12.97
N LYS A 12 3.23 -13.06 12.45
CA LYS A 12 2.79 -11.96 11.56
C LYS A 12 2.94 -10.57 12.19
N ALA A 13 2.69 -10.43 13.50
CA ALA A 13 2.70 -9.14 14.19
C ALA A 13 4.11 -8.61 14.49
N THR A 14 5.05 -9.49 14.85
CA THR A 14 6.39 -9.09 15.32
C THR A 14 7.48 -9.35 14.30
N GLY A 15 7.24 -10.22 13.31
CA GLY A 15 8.25 -10.67 12.37
C GLY A 15 9.23 -11.70 12.95
N GLU A 16 9.05 -12.11 14.21
CA GLU A 16 9.89 -13.12 14.88
C GLU A 16 9.77 -14.48 14.21
N VAL A 17 10.90 -15.17 14.01
CA VAL A 17 10.97 -16.51 13.43
C VAL A 17 11.08 -17.53 14.56
N ILE A 18 10.10 -18.42 14.67
CA ILE A 18 9.97 -19.41 15.75
C ILE A 18 9.89 -20.83 15.17
N ASP A 19 10.33 -21.81 15.96
CA ASP A 19 10.10 -23.23 15.67
C ASP A 19 8.68 -23.63 16.13
N VAL A 20 7.95 -24.40 15.32
CA VAL A 20 6.57 -24.83 15.58
C VAL A 20 6.39 -26.33 15.31
N GLU A 21 5.46 -26.94 16.05
CA GLU A 21 5.07 -28.35 15.92
C GLU A 21 3.53 -28.45 15.79
N PRO A 22 2.99 -29.39 15.00
CA PRO A 22 1.55 -29.58 14.88
C PRO A 22 0.93 -30.00 16.21
N SER A 23 -0.05 -29.23 16.73
CA SER A 23 -0.74 -29.52 18.00
C SER A 23 -2.21 -29.94 17.84
N GLY A 24 -2.70 -30.09 16.59
CA GLY A 24 -4.11 -30.40 16.30
C GLY A 24 -4.92 -29.19 15.84
N THR A 25 -6.25 -29.26 16.00
CA THR A 25 -7.20 -28.23 15.53
C THR A 25 -7.64 -27.32 16.67
N MET A 26 -7.68 -26.01 16.43
CA MET A 26 -8.16 -25.00 17.38
C MET A 26 -9.41 -24.30 16.85
N LEU A 27 -10.41 -24.08 17.69
CA LEU A 27 -11.55 -23.20 17.39
C LEU A 27 -11.18 -21.76 17.70
N VAL A 28 -11.30 -20.87 16.70
CA VAL A 28 -10.91 -19.47 16.82
C VAL A 28 -12.10 -18.60 16.41
N SER A 29 -12.48 -17.64 17.26
CA SER A 29 -13.43 -16.59 16.87
C SER A 29 -12.69 -15.59 15.99
N CYS A 30 -13.17 -15.37 14.76
CA CYS A 30 -12.59 -14.40 13.84
C CYS A 30 -13.69 -13.72 13.01
N GLY A 31 -13.36 -12.57 12.42
CA GLY A 31 -14.26 -11.87 11.52
C GLY A 31 -14.61 -12.74 10.31
N SER A 32 -15.89 -12.73 9.91
CA SER A 32 -16.38 -13.42 8.71
C SER A 32 -16.69 -12.39 7.63
N PHE A 33 -16.24 -12.67 6.41
CA PHE A 33 -16.53 -11.85 5.23
C PHE A 33 -17.39 -12.65 4.25
N ILE A 34 -18.23 -11.97 3.49
CA ILE A 34 -19.10 -12.57 2.47
C ILE A 34 -18.62 -12.06 1.11
N THR A 35 -18.29 -12.99 0.21
CA THR A 35 -17.94 -12.69 -1.18
C THR A 35 -19.19 -12.33 -1.99
N LYS A 36 -19.01 -11.71 -3.16
CA LYS A 36 -20.14 -11.36 -4.06
C LYS A 36 -21.00 -12.56 -4.46
N ASP A 37 -20.41 -13.76 -4.54
CA ASP A 37 -21.10 -15.02 -4.83
C ASP A 37 -21.67 -15.74 -3.59
N GLY A 38 -21.64 -15.10 -2.41
CA GLY A 38 -22.30 -15.57 -1.19
C GLY A 38 -21.48 -16.52 -0.31
N ARG A 39 -20.21 -16.79 -0.64
CA ARG A 39 -19.33 -17.62 0.21
C ARG A 39 -18.90 -16.85 1.46
N LYS A 40 -18.93 -17.55 2.60
CA LYS A 40 -18.38 -17.05 3.87
C LYS A 40 -16.91 -17.44 3.98
N ILE A 41 -16.02 -16.47 4.15
CA ILE A 41 -14.57 -16.68 4.28
C ILE A 41 -14.10 -16.06 5.60
N PRO A 42 -13.31 -16.78 6.42
CA PRO A 42 -12.73 -16.20 7.64
C PRO A 42 -11.66 -15.17 7.28
N GLY A 43 -11.59 -14.07 8.04
CA GLY A 43 -10.61 -13.00 7.81
C GLY A 43 -9.15 -13.46 7.89
N THR A 44 -8.87 -14.57 8.56
CA THR A 44 -7.54 -15.18 8.62
C THR A 44 -7.09 -15.82 7.30
N ALA A 45 -8.03 -16.11 6.39
CA ALA A 45 -7.79 -16.64 5.05
C ALA A 45 -7.77 -15.55 3.97
N LEU A 46 -8.02 -14.29 4.34
CA LEU A 46 -7.98 -13.15 3.42
C LEU A 46 -6.70 -12.35 3.61
N GLU A 47 -6.13 -11.90 2.49
CA GLU A 47 -5.13 -10.85 2.47
C GLU A 47 -5.79 -9.62 1.84
N PHE A 48 -5.87 -8.54 2.61
CA PHE A 48 -6.46 -7.29 2.13
C PHE A 48 -5.37 -6.46 1.45
N GLU A 49 -5.70 -5.89 0.30
CA GLU A 49 -4.84 -4.89 -0.30
C GLU A 49 -4.63 -3.75 0.68
N LYS A 50 -3.38 -3.28 0.77
CA LYS A 50 -3.07 -2.13 1.60
C LYS A 50 -3.82 -0.92 1.04
N ALA A 51 -4.58 -0.25 1.90
CA ALA A 51 -5.16 1.03 1.55
C ALA A 51 -4.03 1.98 1.13
N ILE A 52 -4.12 2.49 -0.10
CA ILE A 52 -3.18 3.49 -0.59
C ILE A 52 -3.51 4.80 0.15
N ASP A 53 -2.55 5.32 0.90
CA ASP A 53 -2.61 6.68 1.40
C ASP A 53 -2.42 7.64 0.23
N TRP A 54 -3.55 8.06 -0.35
CA TRP A 54 -3.57 8.92 -1.52
C TRP A 54 -3.02 10.31 -1.24
N GLU A 55 -3.09 10.79 0.00
CA GLU A 55 -2.57 12.10 0.39
C GLU A 55 -1.04 12.06 0.49
N GLN A 56 -0.50 11.02 1.15
CA GLN A 56 0.95 10.79 1.15
C GLN A 56 1.48 10.59 -0.27
N ARG A 57 0.75 9.83 -1.11
CA ARG A 57 1.15 9.60 -2.51
C ARG A 57 1.14 10.89 -3.32
N ARG A 58 0.17 11.77 -3.10
CA ARG A 58 0.08 13.10 -3.73
C ARG A 58 1.26 13.97 -3.34
N TYR A 59 1.60 14.01 -2.05
CA TYR A 59 2.73 14.77 -1.54
C TYR A 59 4.05 14.34 -2.20
N GLU A 60 4.33 13.04 -2.25
CA GLU A 60 5.57 12.55 -2.88
C GLU A 60 5.64 12.86 -4.37
N ILE A 61 4.53 12.73 -5.10
CA ILE A 61 4.50 13.09 -6.53
C ILE A 61 4.75 14.60 -6.71
N ALA A 62 4.07 15.44 -5.93
CA ALA A 62 4.24 16.88 -6.01
C ALA A 62 5.68 17.29 -5.66
N LYS A 63 6.29 16.69 -4.64
CA LYS A 63 7.69 16.93 -4.27
C LYS A 63 8.65 16.60 -5.43
N GLU A 64 8.46 15.46 -6.10
CA GLU A 64 9.30 15.08 -7.24
C GLU A 64 9.08 15.99 -8.46
N LEU A 65 7.84 16.41 -8.74
CA LEU A 65 7.54 17.39 -9.79
C LEU A 65 8.20 18.74 -9.49
N MET A 66 8.11 19.22 -8.25
CA MET A 66 8.70 20.49 -7.83
C MET A 66 10.22 20.46 -7.99
N LYS A 67 10.86 19.35 -7.62
CA LYS A 67 12.29 19.12 -7.85
C LYS A 67 12.63 19.15 -9.34
N GLY A 68 11.81 18.50 -10.18
CA GLY A 68 11.95 18.52 -11.63
C GLY A 68 11.84 19.91 -12.23
N PHE A 69 10.86 20.71 -11.81
CA PHE A 69 10.70 22.09 -12.26
C PHE A 69 11.86 22.98 -11.79
N SER A 70 12.28 22.85 -10.53
CA SER A 70 13.37 23.65 -9.96
C SER A 70 14.73 23.35 -10.62
N ALA A 71 14.93 22.14 -11.14
CA ALA A 71 16.14 21.76 -11.87
C ALA A 71 16.09 22.11 -13.37
N ASN A 72 14.95 22.59 -13.87
CA ASN A 72 14.76 22.87 -15.30
C ASN A 72 15.27 24.29 -15.63
N SER A 73 16.26 24.38 -16.50
CA SER A 73 16.86 25.65 -16.95
C SER A 73 15.99 26.46 -17.91
N HIS A 74 14.79 25.99 -18.23
CA HIS A 74 13.85 26.74 -19.04
C HIS A 74 13.38 27.99 -18.27
N ASN A 75 13.42 29.16 -18.93
CA ASN A 75 13.11 30.46 -18.32
C ASN A 75 11.80 30.49 -17.53
N GLN A 76 10.74 29.83 -18.02
CA GLN A 76 9.45 29.76 -17.32
C GLN A 76 9.50 29.00 -15.98
N CYS A 77 10.44 28.07 -15.80
CA CYS A 77 10.62 27.32 -14.56
C CYS A 77 11.63 28.00 -13.62
N VAL A 78 12.69 28.61 -14.17
CA VAL A 78 13.74 29.29 -13.39
C VAL A 78 13.22 30.55 -12.70
N ASP A 79 12.36 31.31 -13.38
CA ASP A 79 11.84 32.58 -12.85
C ASP A 79 10.54 32.41 -12.05
N ALA A 80 10.02 31.18 -11.95
CA ALA A 80 8.80 30.89 -11.22
C ALA A 80 9.00 31.02 -9.71
N SER A 81 8.05 31.67 -9.03
CA SER A 81 8.05 31.72 -7.57
C SER A 81 7.84 30.33 -6.97
N SER A 82 8.32 30.12 -5.74
CA SER A 82 8.09 28.85 -5.01
C SER A 82 6.61 28.51 -4.89
N GLU A 83 5.73 29.51 -4.77
CA GLU A 83 4.28 29.32 -4.73
C GLU A 83 3.74 28.79 -6.07
N THR A 84 4.20 29.37 -7.19
CA THR A 84 3.85 28.91 -8.54
C THR A 84 4.32 27.47 -8.77
N LEU A 85 5.56 27.16 -8.39
CA LEU A 85 6.11 25.80 -8.50
C LEU A 85 5.32 24.79 -7.67
N ALA A 86 4.91 25.16 -6.46
CA ALA A 86 4.07 24.33 -5.61
C ALA A 86 2.69 24.08 -6.25
N GLN A 87 2.04 25.11 -6.78
CA GLN A 87 0.73 24.98 -7.45
C GLN A 87 0.78 24.08 -8.68
N TRP A 88 1.81 24.22 -9.53
CA TRP A 88 2.00 23.33 -10.69
C TRP A 88 2.24 21.89 -10.28
N SER A 89 3.06 21.68 -9.25
CA SER A 89 3.40 20.36 -8.74
C SER A 89 2.20 19.64 -8.15
N ILE A 90 1.39 20.36 -7.37
CA ILE A 90 0.12 19.85 -6.82
C ILE A 90 -0.84 19.49 -7.96
N SER A 91 -1.00 20.38 -8.93
CA SER A 91 -1.90 20.16 -10.07
C SER A 91 -1.46 18.96 -10.93
N GLY A 92 -0.16 18.81 -11.15
CA GLY A 92 0.42 17.66 -11.84
C GLY A 92 0.23 16.35 -11.05
N ALA A 93 0.39 16.39 -9.72
CA ALA A 93 0.13 15.24 -8.86
C ALA A 93 -1.33 14.79 -8.91
N ASP A 94 -2.27 15.73 -8.88
CA ASP A 94 -3.71 15.45 -8.99
C ASP A 94 -4.06 14.82 -10.34
N ALA A 95 -3.49 15.33 -11.44
CA ALA A 95 -3.67 14.77 -12.77
C ALA A 95 -3.12 13.33 -12.89
N LEU A 96 -1.96 13.04 -12.28
CA LEU A 96 -1.38 11.70 -12.27
C LEU A 96 -2.20 10.73 -11.41
N ILE A 97 -2.65 11.15 -10.23
CA ILE A 97 -3.52 10.34 -9.36
C ILE A 97 -4.84 10.02 -10.07
N ALA A 98 -5.44 10.98 -10.77
CA ALA A 98 -6.68 10.74 -11.52
C ALA A 98 -6.51 9.65 -12.59
N LYS A 99 -5.34 9.58 -13.25
CA LYS A 99 -5.02 8.50 -14.20
C LYS A 99 -4.80 7.15 -13.50
N LEU A 100 -4.07 7.14 -12.37
CA LEU A 100 -3.79 5.92 -11.62
C LEU A 100 -5.07 5.30 -11.04
N LYS A 101 -5.98 6.12 -10.51
CA LYS A 101 -7.27 5.64 -9.97
C LYS A 101 -8.18 5.04 -11.04
N LYS A 102 -8.18 5.58 -12.26
CA LYS A 102 -8.96 5.01 -13.39
C LYS A 102 -8.52 3.59 -13.76
N GLY A 103 -7.22 3.28 -13.64
CA GLY A 103 -6.70 1.93 -13.89
C GLY A 103 -6.93 0.93 -12.74
N VAL A 104 -7.54 1.35 -11.63
CA VAL A 104 -7.88 0.51 -10.48
C VAL A 104 -9.37 0.11 -10.48
N GLU A 105 -10.19 0.75 -11.33
CA GLU A 105 -11.63 0.49 -11.45
C GLU A 105 -12.00 -0.48 -12.60
N GLU A 106 -11.01 -0.97 -13.37
CA GLU A 106 -11.16 -2.05 -14.38
C GLU A 106 -10.71 -3.41 -13.82
#